data_AF-A0A067MIL6-F1
#
_entry.id   AF-A0A067MIL6-F1
#
_cell.length_a   1.000
_cell.length_b   1.000
_cell.length_c   1.000
_cell.angle_alpha   90.00
_cell.angle_beta   90.00
_cell.angle_gamma   90.00
#
_symmetry.space_group_name_H-M   'P 1'
#
loop_
_entity.id
_entity.type
_entity.pdbx_description
1 polymer ?
#
loop_
_entity_poly.entity_id
_entity_poly.type
_entity_poly.pdbx_seq_one_letter_code
_entity_poly.pdbx_strand_id
1 'polypeptide(L)'
;MSAVAPRPSVSAEMARAAALQAEFNEKKWVWVPDEKEGYLAGWVIAEDEELGEVMMAGGGEARIVPLYSLSKMNPPKFDRVEDIADLTFLNEASVVHNLRLRYGSGAIYVR
;
A
#
# COMPACT_ATOMS: atom_id res chain seq x y z
N MET A 1 -21.92 33.08 1.86
CA MET A 1 -21.91 32.14 2.99
C MET A 1 -21.04 30.96 2.58
N SER A 2 -19.80 30.87 3.08
CA SER A 2 -18.88 29.79 2.71
C SER A 2 -19.07 28.64 3.71
N ALA A 3 -19.55 27.50 3.23
CA ALA A 3 -19.75 26.31 4.06
C ALA A 3 -18.40 25.69 4.39
N VAL A 4 -17.95 25.82 5.64
CA VAL A 4 -16.80 25.07 6.16
C VAL A 4 -17.25 23.63 6.37
N ALA A 5 -16.68 22.71 5.60
CA ALA A 5 -16.91 21.29 5.78
C ALA A 5 -16.53 20.85 7.21
N PRO A 6 -17.32 19.99 7.87
CA PRO A 6 -17.04 19.58 9.24
C PRO A 6 -15.73 18.79 9.30
N ARG A 7 -14.82 19.21 10.19
CA ARG A 7 -13.58 18.45 10.45
C ARG A 7 -13.96 17.07 11.01
N PRO A 8 -13.47 15.97 10.42
CA PRO A 8 -13.73 14.64 10.97
C PRO A 8 -13.22 14.57 12.41
N SER A 9 -13.98 13.91 13.29
CA SER A 9 -13.56 13.71 14.67
C SER A 9 -12.34 12.79 14.72
N VAL A 10 -11.47 13.00 15.71
CA VAL A 10 -10.31 12.13 15.98
C VAL A 10 -10.74 10.65 16.08
N SER A 11 -11.96 10.38 16.58
CA SER A 11 -12.53 9.04 16.63
C SER A 11 -12.76 8.40 15.26
N ALA A 12 -13.14 9.19 14.24
CA ALA A 12 -13.42 8.69 12.90
C ALA A 12 -12.13 8.32 12.16
N GLU A 13 -11.05 9.11 12.32
CA GLU A 13 -9.74 8.81 11.75
C GLU A 13 -9.13 7.55 12.37
N MET A 14 -9.23 7.41 13.70
CA MET A 14 -8.78 6.20 14.40
C MET A 14 -9.56 4.96 13.95
N ALA A 15 -10.88 5.07 13.80
CA ALA A 15 -11.71 3.96 13.31
C ALA A 15 -11.32 3.56 11.87
N ARG A 16 -11.06 4.54 11.00
CA ARG A 16 -10.60 4.28 9.63
C ARG A 16 -9.24 3.60 9.60
N ALA A 17 -8.28 4.08 10.39
CA ALA A 17 -6.95 3.47 10.48
C ALA A 17 -7.02 2.03 11.00
N ALA A 18 -7.87 1.76 12.00
CA ALA A 18 -8.10 0.42 12.52
C ALA A 18 -8.72 -0.52 11.47
N ALA A 19 -9.69 -0.04 10.69
CA ALA A 19 -10.29 -0.83 9.61
C ALA A 19 -9.27 -1.19 8.52
N LEU A 20 -8.44 -0.24 8.10
CA LEU A 20 -7.36 -0.50 7.12
C LEU A 20 -6.32 -1.49 7.66
N GLN A 21 -5.97 -1.40 8.93
CA GLN A 21 -5.05 -2.34 9.56
C GLN A 21 -5.65 -3.75 9.67
N ALA A 22 -6.96 -3.85 9.97
CA ALA A 22 -7.66 -5.14 10.01
C ALA A 22 -7.67 -5.79 8.62
N GLU A 23 -8.06 -5.05 7.58
CA GLU A 23 -8.03 -5.57 6.19
C GLU A 23 -6.62 -5.97 5.76
N PHE A 24 -5.59 -5.21 6.17
CA PHE A 24 -4.21 -5.58 5.89
C PHE A 24 -3.83 -6.92 6.52
N ASN A 25 -4.31 -7.20 7.73
CA ASN A 25 -3.99 -8.43 8.46
C ASN A 25 -4.74 -9.67 7.93
N GLU A 26 -5.88 -9.47 7.27
CA GLU A 26 -6.70 -10.57 6.73
C GLU A 26 -6.10 -11.20 5.46
N LYS A 27 -5.28 -10.46 4.71
CA LYS A 27 -4.81 -10.87 3.39
C LYS A 27 -3.28 -10.78 3.28
N LYS A 28 -2.68 -11.58 2.39
CA LYS A 28 -1.23 -11.51 2.10
C LYS A 28 -0.95 -10.43 1.07
N TRP A 29 -0.81 -9.18 1.51
CA TRP A 29 -0.58 -8.03 0.64
C TRP A 29 0.83 -7.99 0.02
N VAL A 30 0.87 -7.71 -1.29
CA VAL A 30 2.07 -7.67 -2.11
C VAL A 30 2.00 -6.54 -3.14
N TRP A 31 3.17 -6.00 -3.47
CA TRP A 31 3.38 -5.13 -4.62
C TRP A 31 3.65 -5.99 -5.86
N VAL A 32 2.89 -5.71 -6.91
CA VAL A 32 2.99 -6.34 -8.23
C VAL A 32 3.60 -5.33 -9.20
N PRO A 33 4.68 -5.66 -9.94
CA PRO A 33 5.22 -4.79 -10.98
C PRO A 33 4.19 -4.49 -12.07
N ASP A 34 4.13 -3.24 -12.52
CA ASP A 34 3.23 -2.79 -13.58
C ASP A 34 3.94 -1.78 -14.49
N GLU A 35 3.77 -1.92 -15.80
CA GLU A 35 4.47 -1.10 -16.79
C GLU A 35 4.05 0.38 -16.76
N LYS A 36 2.81 0.67 -16.35
CA LYS A 36 2.24 2.04 -16.38
C LYS A 36 2.39 2.74 -15.05
N GLU A 37 2.06 2.05 -13.97
CA GLU A 37 2.03 2.61 -12.62
C GLU A 37 3.29 2.30 -11.80
N GLY A 38 4.23 1.54 -12.37
CA GLY A 38 5.45 1.04 -11.73
C GLY A 38 5.14 -0.15 -10.82
N TYR A 39 4.33 0.07 -9.78
CA TYR A 39 3.89 -0.96 -8.84
C TYR A 39 2.42 -0.78 -8.46
N LEU A 40 1.68 -1.89 -8.45
CA LEU A 40 0.29 -1.95 -8.04
C LEU A 40 0.13 -2.80 -6.77
N ALA A 41 -0.81 -2.41 -5.91
CA ALA A 41 -1.16 -3.19 -4.73
C ALA A 41 -2.07 -4.37 -5.11
N GLY A 42 -1.80 -5.53 -4.51
CA GLY A 42 -2.66 -6.69 -4.58
C GLY A 42 -2.48 -7.61 -3.38
N TRP A 43 -3.22 -8.71 -3.35
CA TRP A 43 -3.04 -9.76 -2.35
C TRP A 43 -3.05 -11.14 -2.98
N VAL A 44 -2.24 -12.03 -2.43
CA VAL A 44 -2.12 -13.40 -2.92
C VAL A 44 -3.38 -14.20 -2.55
N ILE A 45 -3.98 -14.87 -3.54
CA ILE A 45 -5.12 -15.78 -3.39
C ILE A 45 -4.63 -17.23 -3.34
N ALA A 46 -3.71 -17.58 -4.24
CA ALA A 46 -3.14 -18.92 -4.36
C ALA A 46 -1.65 -18.85 -4.72
N GLU A 47 -0.89 -19.86 -4.30
CA GLU A 47 0.53 -20.02 -4.61
C GLU A 47 0.76 -21.43 -5.14
N ASP A 48 1.43 -21.54 -6.29
CA ASP A 48 1.80 -22.78 -6.96
C ASP A 48 3.29 -22.74 -7.31
N GLU A 49 4.11 -23.45 -6.54
CA GLU A 49 5.59 -23.55 -6.62
C GLU A 49 6.33 -22.24 -6.94
N GLU A 50 6.31 -21.78 -8.19
CA GLU A 50 6.98 -20.57 -8.69
C GLU A 50 6.04 -19.41 -9.04
N LEU A 51 4.74 -19.65 -9.14
CA LEU A 51 3.70 -18.71 -9.56
C LEU A 51 2.74 -18.39 -8.40
N GLY A 52 2.28 -17.15 -8.35
CA GLY A 52 1.25 -16.68 -7.43
C GLY A 52 0.08 -16.09 -8.19
N GLU A 53 -1.14 -16.47 -7.82
CA GLU A 53 -2.35 -15.80 -8.27
C GLU A 53 -2.65 -14.63 -7.32
N VAL A 54 -2.57 -13.41 -7.83
CA VAL A 54 -2.70 -12.17 -7.06
C VAL A 54 -3.93 -11.40 -7.50
N MET A 55 -4.82 -11.09 -6.56
CA MET A 55 -5.96 -10.19 -6.81
C MET A 55 -5.49 -8.74 -6.76
N MET A 56 -5.76 -7.97 -7.81
CA MET A 56 -5.39 -6.55 -7.86
C MET A 56 -6.40 -5.68 -7.10
N ALA A 57 -5.90 -4.84 -6.18
CA ALA A 57 -6.75 -3.99 -5.35
C ALA A 57 -7.47 -2.87 -6.13
N GLY A 58 -6.93 -2.47 -7.28
CA GLY A 58 -7.45 -1.37 -8.10
C GLY A 58 -8.57 -1.71 -9.09
N GLY A 59 -9.04 -2.96 -9.14
CA GLY A 59 -10.03 -3.34 -10.17
C GLY A 59 -10.47 -4.80 -10.25
N GLY A 60 -10.02 -5.67 -9.35
CA GLY A 60 -10.63 -7.00 -9.16
C GLY A 60 -10.29 -8.06 -10.20
N GLU A 61 -9.27 -7.85 -11.03
CA GLU A 61 -8.71 -8.92 -11.87
C GLU A 61 -7.64 -9.68 -11.08
N ALA A 62 -7.66 -11.01 -11.17
CA ALA A 62 -6.58 -11.86 -10.69
C ALA A 62 -5.50 -12.01 -11.77
N ARG A 63 -4.24 -11.80 -11.40
CA ARG A 63 -3.09 -11.98 -12.28
C ARG A 63 -2.22 -13.12 -11.77
N ILE A 64 -1.80 -14.01 -12.67
CA ILE A 64 -0.79 -15.02 -12.38
C ILE A 64 0.57 -14.40 -12.64
N VAL A 65 1.39 -14.29 -11.60
CA VAL A 65 2.71 -13.64 -11.67
C VAL A 65 3.74 -14.50 -10.94
N PRO A 66 5.01 -14.49 -11.37
CA PRO A 66 6.05 -15.23 -10.65
C PRO A 66 6.24 -14.69 -9.22
N LEU A 67 6.30 -15.58 -8.23
CA LEU A 67 6.43 -15.23 -6.81
C LEU A 67 7.69 -14.40 -6.53
N TYR A 68 8.77 -14.65 -7.28
CA TYR A 68 10.03 -13.89 -7.13
C TYR A 68 9.93 -12.42 -7.56
N SER A 69 8.93 -12.08 -8.39
CA SER A 69 8.71 -10.70 -8.86
C SER A 69 7.88 -9.87 -7.88
N LEU A 70 7.24 -10.52 -6.91
CA LEU A 70 6.42 -9.87 -5.90
C LEU A 70 7.29 -9.28 -4.78
N SER A 71 6.92 -8.07 -4.34
CA SER A 71 7.52 -7.43 -3.18
C SER A 71 6.53 -7.39 -2.01
N LYS A 72 6.98 -7.65 -0.79
CA LYS A 72 6.11 -7.57 0.40
C LYS A 72 5.62 -6.13 0.62
N MET A 73 4.34 -5.97 0.92
CA MET A 73 3.79 -4.66 1.27
C MET A 73 4.01 -4.33 2.74
N ASN A 74 4.31 -3.06 3.02
CA ASN A 74 4.29 -2.54 4.37
C ASN A 74 2.83 -2.28 4.82
N PRO A 75 2.51 -2.47 6.11
CA PRO A 75 1.19 -2.11 6.64
C PRO A 75 0.90 -0.60 6.47
N PRO A 76 -0.38 -0.18 6.34
CA PRO A 76 -0.76 1.22 6.12
C PRO A 76 -0.28 2.20 7.21
N LYS A 77 0.03 1.71 8.41
CA LYS A 77 0.62 2.53 9.48
C LYS A 77 2.01 3.09 9.13
N PHE A 78 2.68 2.54 8.12
CA PHE A 78 3.97 2.99 7.59
C PHE A 78 3.82 3.92 6.38
N ASP A 79 2.61 4.35 6.06
CA ASP A 79 2.39 5.32 4.97
C ASP A 79 2.95 6.68 5.37
N ARG A 80 3.72 7.29 4.46
CA ARG A 80 4.32 8.62 4.61
C ARG A 80 5.33 8.72 5.74
N VAL A 81 6.09 7.67 6.03
CA VAL A 81 7.23 7.75 6.96
C VAL A 81 8.22 8.82 6.51
N GLU A 82 8.77 9.56 7.49
CA GLU A 82 9.76 10.61 7.24
C GLU A 82 11.16 10.04 6.99
N ASP A 83 11.45 8.86 7.53
CA ASP A 83 12.68 8.11 7.34
C ASP A 83 12.32 6.79 6.63
N ILE A 84 12.86 6.56 5.44
CA ILE A 84 12.60 5.33 4.67
C ILE A 84 13.14 4.11 5.41
N ALA A 85 14.17 4.27 6.25
CA ALA A 85 14.72 3.16 7.03
C ALA A 85 13.72 2.60 8.07
N ASP A 86 12.67 3.34 8.41
CA ASP A 86 11.62 2.88 9.34
C ASP A 86 10.62 1.90 8.71
N LEU A 87 10.67 1.68 7.39
CA LEU A 87 9.84 0.67 6.73
C LEU A 87 10.22 -0.74 7.22
N THR A 88 9.21 -1.59 7.44
CA THR A 88 9.44 -3.01 7.81
C THR A 88 10.02 -3.80 6.65
N PHE A 89 9.54 -3.55 5.43
CA PHE A 89 10.05 -4.14 4.21
C PHE A 89 10.71 -3.05 3.36
N LEU A 90 12.04 -3.08 3.32
CA LEU A 90 12.87 -2.19 2.52
C LEU A 90 13.00 -2.75 1.09
N ASN A 91 11.97 -2.52 0.27
CA ASN A 91 11.95 -2.86 -1.15
C ASN A 91 11.62 -1.63 -2.00
N GLU A 92 12.02 -1.68 -3.26
CA GLU A 92 11.85 -0.57 -4.22
C GLU A 92 10.40 -0.10 -4.29
N ALA A 93 9.44 -1.03 -4.39
CA ALA A 93 8.03 -0.73 -4.46
C ALA A 93 7.52 0.06 -3.26
N SER A 94 7.97 -0.28 -2.05
CA SER A 94 7.60 0.43 -0.82
C SER A 94 8.21 1.82 -0.75
N VAL A 95 9.44 2.01 -1.23
CA VAL A 95 10.07 3.33 -1.32
C VAL A 95 9.32 4.22 -2.30
N VAL A 96 9.03 3.72 -3.50
CA VAL A 96 8.26 4.44 -4.53
C VAL A 96 6.88 4.81 -4.01
N HIS A 97 6.19 3.89 -3.33
CA HIS A 97 4.88 4.15 -2.73
C HIS A 97 4.94 5.28 -1.68
N ASN A 98 5.91 5.20 -0.75
CA ASN A 98 6.08 6.23 0.28
C ASN A 98 6.35 7.61 -0.33
N LEU A 99 7.25 7.68 -1.32
CA LEU A 99 7.55 8.91 -2.05
C LEU A 99 6.32 9.46 -2.78
N ARG A 100 5.52 8.61 -3.44
CA ARG A 100 4.30 9.01 -4.14
C ARG A 100 3.28 9.65 -3.20
N LEU A 101 3.04 9.02 -2.05
CA LEU A 101 2.12 9.56 -1.04
C LEU A 101 2.62 10.87 -0.43
N ARG A 102 3.91 10.95 -0.09
CA ARG A 102 4.51 12.16 0.49
C ARG A 102 4.51 13.32 -0.50
N TYR A 103 4.84 13.07 -1.76
CA TYR A 103 4.77 14.05 -2.83
C TYR A 103 3.34 14.58 -2.99
N GLY A 104 2.33 13.68 -3.00
CA GLY A 104 0.91 14.06 -3.05
C GLY A 104 0.44 14.90 -1.86
N SER A 105 1.08 14.76 -0.69
CA SER A 105 0.81 15.59 0.50
C SER A 105 1.72 16.82 0.64
N GLY A 106 2.59 17.11 -0.33
CA GLY A 106 3.53 18.24 -0.30
C GLY A 106 4.76 18.06 0.61
N ALA A 107 5.00 16.84 1.12
CA ALA A 107 6.09 16.52 2.02
C ALA A 107 7.32 16.01 1.24
N ILE A 108 8.03 16.90 0.55
CA ILE A 108 9.05 16.54 -0.44
C ILE A 108 10.39 16.05 0.12
N TYR A 109 10.63 16.25 1.42
CA TYR A 109 11.83 15.75 2.09
C TYR A 109 11.54 14.43 2.79
N VAL A 110 12.45 13.49 2.60
CA VAL A 110 12.48 12.18 3.25
C VAL A 110 13.93 11.83 3.55
N ARG A 111 14.18 11.18 4.69
CA ARG A 111 15.49 10.70 5.11
C ARG A 111 15.70 9.25 4.70
#